data_AF-A0A949S1H4-F1
#
_entry.id   AF-A0A949S1H4-F1
#
_cell.length_a   1.000
_cell.length_b   1.000
_cell.length_c   1.000
_cell.angle_alpha   90.00
_cell.angle_beta   90.00
_cell.angle_gamma   90.00
#
_symmetry.space_group_name_H-M   'P 1'
#
loop_
_entity.id
_entity.type
_entity.pdbx_description
1 polymer ?
#
loop_
_entity_poly.entity_id
_entity_poly.type
_entity_poly.pdbx_seq_one_letter_code
_entity_poly.pdbx_strand_id
1 'polypeptide(L)'
;MYLRSGNLAKSRDLLTDYSKFLYPSHIKNVLLLGESYILFEEKKYKEALSTVSKINTKLITIKIYMRKLILKLEYELNDYDSNKDSIDNFRHFVKNSNQISEIIKKALVEFLDLLNDFVNTKSNEFDDYKFSNLKARAETFNDLLDRSWFQKQLKKRSP
;
A
#
# COMPACT_ATOMS: atom_id res chain seq x y z
N MET A 1 15.33 0.04 -4.09
CA MET A 1 16.57 0.68 -3.60
C MET A 1 16.65 0.41 -2.09
N TYR A 2 17.39 -0.60 -1.64
CA TYR A 2 17.41 -1.18 -0.26
C TYR A 2 16.18 -1.94 0.24
N LEU A 3 14.99 -1.33 0.39
CA LEU A 3 13.78 -2.04 0.84
C LEU A 3 13.44 -3.24 -0.07
N ARG A 4 13.46 -2.99 -1.39
CA ARG A 4 13.18 -4.02 -2.41
C ARG A 4 14.31 -5.03 -2.62
N SER A 5 15.53 -4.71 -2.21
CA SER A 5 16.67 -5.63 -2.31
C SER A 5 16.82 -6.47 -1.04
N GLY A 6 15.86 -6.42 -0.12
CA GLY A 6 15.88 -7.14 1.16
C GLY A 6 16.93 -6.62 2.15
N ASN A 7 17.59 -5.49 1.85
CA ASN A 7 18.60 -4.92 2.75
C ASN A 7 17.91 -3.97 3.75
N LEU A 8 17.26 -4.58 4.73
CA LEU A 8 16.44 -3.88 5.71
C LEU A 8 17.28 -3.06 6.69
N ALA A 9 18.49 -3.53 7.04
CA ALA A 9 19.45 -2.78 7.86
C ALA A 9 19.82 -1.45 7.20
N LYS A 10 20.26 -1.48 5.93
CA LYS A 10 20.55 -0.25 5.18
C LYS A 10 19.32 0.63 4.95
N SER A 11 18.12 0.03 4.95
CA SER A 11 16.88 0.79 4.85
C SER A 11 16.60 1.57 6.13
N ARG A 12 16.87 0.99 7.30
CA ARG A 12 16.79 1.69 8.60
C ARG A 12 17.86 2.78 8.69
N ASP A 13 19.10 2.47 8.32
CA ASP A 13 20.20 3.45 8.35
C ASP A 13 19.90 4.65 7.47
N LEU A 14 19.43 4.41 6.24
CA LEU A 14 19.03 5.47 5.32
C LEU A 14 17.88 6.32 5.87
N LEU A 15 16.89 5.68 6.50
CA LEU A 15 15.76 6.39 7.10
C LEU A 15 16.23 7.35 8.20
N THR A 16 17.12 6.88 9.07
CA THR A 16 17.71 7.67 10.16
C THR A 16 18.57 8.81 9.62
N ASP A 17 19.41 8.55 8.61
CA ASP A 17 20.25 9.60 8.03
C ASP A 17 19.45 10.65 7.27
N TYR A 18 18.43 10.23 6.52
CA TYR A 18 17.60 11.16 5.77
C TYR A 18 16.71 12.01 6.67
N SER A 19 16.36 11.51 7.86
CA SER A 19 15.52 12.22 8.82
C SER A 19 16.12 13.58 9.26
N LYS A 20 17.44 13.71 9.20
CA LYS A 20 18.18 14.94 9.55
C LYS A 20 17.89 16.10 8.59
N PHE A 21 17.43 15.81 7.38
CA PHE A 21 17.13 16.79 6.34
C PHE A 21 15.64 17.15 6.25
N LEU A 22 14.81 16.48 7.05
CA LEU A 22 13.37 16.72 7.05
C LEU A 22 13.01 17.87 8.00
N TYR A 23 11.95 18.59 7.63
CA TYR A 23 11.42 19.61 8.51
C TYR A 23 10.94 18.98 9.84
N PRO A 24 11.23 19.56 11.02
CA PRO A 24 10.99 18.92 12.32
C PRO A 24 9.56 18.42 12.53
N SER A 25 8.57 19.15 12.00
CA SER A 25 7.15 18.79 12.12
C SER A 25 6.75 17.53 11.33
N HIS A 26 7.62 17.02 10.45
CA HIS A 26 7.35 15.87 9.58
C HIS A 26 8.18 14.64 9.92
N ILE A 27 9.34 14.82 10.59
CA ILE A 27 10.28 13.74 10.94
C ILE A 27 9.55 12.54 11.52
N LYS A 28 8.77 12.75 12.59
CA LYS A 28 8.07 11.65 13.29
C LYS A 28 7.19 10.83 12.35
N ASN A 29 6.38 11.48 11.52
CA ASN A 29 5.44 10.78 10.63
C ASN A 29 6.16 10.05 9.49
N VAL A 30 7.23 10.64 8.96
CA VAL A 30 8.04 10.00 7.91
C VAL A 30 8.77 8.79 8.47
N LEU A 31 9.35 8.90 9.68
CA LEU A 31 9.99 7.78 10.36
C LEU A 31 9.01 6.64 10.65
N LEU A 32 7.82 6.96 11.17
CA LEU A 32 6.77 5.96 11.41
C LEU A 32 6.32 5.27 10.12
N LEU A 33 6.15 6.04 9.02
CA LEU A 33 5.78 5.47 7.73
C LEU A 33 6.89 4.55 7.20
N GLY A 34 8.14 4.98 7.28
CA GLY A 34 9.30 4.18 6.90
C GLY A 34 9.41 2.88 7.67
N GLU A 35 9.33 2.93 9.01
CA GLU A 35 9.36 1.73 9.85
C GLU A 35 8.17 0.81 9.53
N SER A 36 6.99 1.36 9.27
CA SER A 36 5.82 0.55 8.87
C SER A 36 6.08 -0.23 7.58
N TYR A 37 6.76 0.37 6.59
CA TYR A 37 7.16 -0.35 5.38
C TYR A 37 8.24 -1.40 5.62
N ILE A 38 9.17 -1.16 6.55
CA ILE A 38 10.20 -2.13 6.92
C ILE A 38 9.55 -3.33 7.60
N LEU A 39 8.68 -3.10 8.60
CA LEU A 39 7.90 -4.16 9.26
C LEU A 39 7.01 -4.93 8.28
N PHE A 40 6.44 -4.24 7.29
CA PHE A 40 5.67 -4.87 6.21
C PHE A 40 6.51 -5.86 5.40
N GLU A 41 7.72 -5.48 4.97
CA GLU A 41 8.62 -6.39 4.24
C GLU A 41 9.18 -7.50 5.15
N GLU A 42 9.30 -7.26 6.47
CA GLU A 42 9.60 -8.31 7.48
C GLU A 42 8.42 -9.26 7.74
N LYS A 43 7.27 -9.07 7.08
CA LYS A 43 6.01 -9.81 7.30
C LYS A 43 5.44 -9.67 8.71
N LYS A 44 5.86 -8.66 9.46
CA LYS A 44 5.34 -8.32 10.79
C LYS A 44 4.10 -7.44 10.67
N TYR A 45 3.05 -7.97 10.04
CA TYR A 45 1.91 -7.16 9.59
C TYR A 45 1.13 -6.50 10.75
N LYS A 46 0.96 -7.19 11.88
CA LYS A 46 0.28 -6.61 13.07
C LYS A 46 1.06 -5.44 13.65
N GLU A 47 2.38 -5.56 13.75
CA GLU A 47 3.27 -4.49 14.23
C GLU A 47 3.31 -3.32 13.26
N ALA A 48 3.36 -3.59 11.96
CA ALA A 48 3.27 -2.59 10.91
C ALA A 48 1.95 -1.80 10.98
N LEU A 49 0.82 -2.49 11.19
CA LEU A 49 -0.48 -1.85 11.34
C LEU A 49 -0.57 -1.00 12.62
N SER A 50 -0.02 -1.49 13.73
CA SER A 50 0.09 -0.71 14.97
C SER A 50 1.00 0.51 14.82
N THR A 51 2.04 0.42 13.99
CA THR A 51 2.97 1.53 13.77
C THR A 51 2.36 2.58 12.86
N VAL A 52 1.70 2.16 11.78
CA VAL A 52 1.11 3.06 10.79
C VAL A 52 -0.08 3.85 11.37
N SER A 53 -0.83 3.26 12.31
CA SER A 53 -1.96 3.94 12.99
C SER A 53 -1.54 5.09 13.90
N LYS A 54 -0.25 5.18 14.28
CA LYS A 54 0.31 6.29 15.07
C LYS A 54 0.61 7.53 14.23
N ILE A 55 0.53 7.44 12.91
CA ILE A 55 0.81 8.55 12.00
C ILE A 55 -0.35 9.55 12.06
N ASN A 56 -0.05 10.79 12.45
CA ASN A 56 -0.99 11.89 12.44
C ASN A 56 -0.41 13.06 11.65
N THR A 57 -0.88 13.23 10.41
CA THR A 57 -0.29 14.16 9.46
C THR A 57 -1.35 14.95 8.71
N LYS A 58 -1.02 16.21 8.40
CA LYS A 58 -1.81 17.04 7.47
C LYS A 58 -1.33 16.90 6.02
N LEU A 59 -0.15 16.32 5.79
CA LEU A 59 0.42 16.16 4.46
C LEU A 59 -0.35 15.12 3.64
N ILE A 60 -0.91 15.55 2.52
CA ILE A 60 -1.72 14.71 1.63
C ILE A 60 -0.95 13.48 1.14
N THR A 61 0.32 13.67 0.78
CA THR A 61 1.20 12.60 0.30
C THR A 61 1.40 11.49 1.33
N ILE A 62 1.64 11.85 2.60
CA ILE A 62 1.79 10.85 3.68
C ILE A 62 0.46 10.13 3.91
N LYS A 63 -0.68 10.83 3.87
CA LYS A 63 -2.01 10.20 4.00
C LYS A 63 -2.26 9.15 2.91
N ILE A 64 -1.87 9.46 1.66
CA ILE A 64 -2.01 8.53 0.53
C ILE A 64 -1.17 7.27 0.78
N TYR A 65 0.12 7.41 1.08
CA TYR A 65 0.99 6.25 1.33
C TYR A 65 0.53 5.42 2.52
N MET A 66 0.13 6.08 3.61
CA MET A 66 -0.45 5.45 4.79
C MET A 66 -1.67 4.59 4.43
N ARG A 67 -2.64 5.15 3.71
CA ARG A 67 -3.87 4.42 3.31
C ARG A 67 -3.57 3.24 2.38
N LYS A 68 -2.67 3.42 1.40
CA LYS A 68 -2.21 2.31 0.54
C LYS A 68 -1.56 1.19 1.35
N LEU A 69 -0.76 1.52 2.36
CA LEU A 69 -0.10 0.54 3.22
C LEU A 69 -1.10 -0.20 4.12
N ILE A 70 -2.04 0.51 4.74
CA ILE A 70 -3.13 -0.09 5.54
C ILE A 70 -3.89 -1.14 4.72
N LEU A 71 -4.28 -0.77 3.51
CA LEU A 71 -4.95 -1.68 2.58
C LEU A 71 -4.13 -2.94 2.25
N LYS A 72 -2.82 -2.82 2.05
CA LYS A 72 -1.97 -4.00 1.85
C LYS A 72 -1.84 -4.84 3.12
N LEU A 73 -1.80 -4.20 4.29
CA LEU A 73 -1.70 -4.88 5.58
C LEU A 73 -2.96 -5.69 5.90
N GLU A 74 -4.14 -5.09 5.75
CA GLU A 74 -5.43 -5.76 5.92
C GLU A 74 -5.55 -6.97 4.98
N TYR A 75 -5.13 -6.83 3.71
CA TYR A 75 -5.10 -7.94 2.75
C TYR A 75 -4.18 -9.08 3.22
N GLU A 76 -2.95 -8.76 3.65
CA GLU A 76 -1.98 -9.76 4.13
C GLU A 76 -2.39 -10.41 5.46
N LEU A 77 -3.23 -9.74 6.26
CA LEU A 77 -3.85 -10.29 7.47
C LEU A 77 -5.12 -11.10 7.19
N ASN A 78 -5.55 -11.20 5.94
CA ASN A 78 -6.83 -11.79 5.51
C ASN A 78 -8.07 -11.13 6.13
N ASP A 79 -7.94 -9.87 6.55
CA ASP A 79 -9.04 -9.05 7.07
C ASP A 79 -9.75 -8.36 5.90
N TYR A 80 -10.43 -9.16 5.08
CA TYR A 80 -11.00 -8.71 3.82
C TYR A 80 -12.22 -7.80 3.99
N ASP A 81 -12.97 -7.94 5.09
CA ASP A 81 -14.11 -7.07 5.38
C ASP A 81 -13.62 -5.66 5.72
N SER A 82 -12.65 -5.54 6.64
CA SER A 82 -12.00 -4.26 6.92
C SER A 82 -11.32 -3.68 5.67
N ASN A 83 -10.75 -4.54 4.82
CA ASN A 83 -10.16 -4.09 3.55
C ASN A 83 -11.18 -3.41 2.64
N LYS A 84 -12.36 -4.00 2.46
CA LYS A 84 -13.44 -3.42 1.62
C LYS A 84 -13.90 -2.08 2.17
N ASP A 85 -14.12 -2.00 3.48
CA ASP A 85 -14.48 -0.74 4.14
C ASP A 85 -13.38 0.33 3.96
N SER A 86 -12.12 -0.05 4.11
CA SER A 86 -10.96 0.82 3.90
C SER A 86 -10.83 1.27 2.44
N ILE A 87 -11.16 0.41 1.46
CA ILE A 87 -11.17 0.74 0.03
C ILE A 87 -12.19 1.84 -0.22
N ASP A 88 -13.42 1.67 0.24
CA ASP A 88 -14.50 2.62 -0.01
C ASP A 88 -14.24 3.96 0.70
N ASN A 89 -13.78 3.91 1.95
CA ASN A 89 -13.32 5.10 2.67
C ASN A 89 -12.19 5.84 1.92
N PHE A 90 -11.26 5.10 1.31
CA PHE A 90 -10.18 5.72 0.54
C PHE A 90 -10.70 6.29 -0.80
N ARG A 91 -11.62 5.61 -1.50
CA ARG A 91 -12.28 6.17 -2.70
C ARG A 91 -12.95 7.51 -2.40
N HIS A 92 -13.71 7.59 -1.30
CA HIS A 92 -14.34 8.84 -0.86
C HIS A 92 -13.31 9.94 -0.57
N PHE A 93 -12.23 9.61 0.12
CA PHE A 93 -11.14 10.55 0.38
C PHE A 93 -10.49 11.07 -0.92
N VAL A 94 -10.20 10.19 -1.89
CA VAL A 94 -9.60 10.56 -3.17
C VAL A 94 -10.53 11.48 -3.97
N LYS A 95 -11.82 11.11 -4.06
CA LYS A 95 -12.83 11.87 -4.79
C LYS A 95 -12.98 13.30 -4.24
N ASN A 96 -13.01 13.42 -2.92
CA ASN A 96 -13.30 14.68 -2.24
C ASN A 96 -12.06 15.54 -1.95
N SER A 97 -10.85 15.08 -2.30
CA SER A 97 -9.62 15.84 -2.04
C SER A 97 -9.27 16.77 -3.19
N ASN A 98 -9.30 18.08 -2.92
CA ASN A 98 -8.85 19.11 -3.87
C ASN A 98 -7.32 19.24 -3.92
N GLN A 99 -6.59 18.56 -3.03
CA GLN A 99 -5.13 18.60 -2.94
C GLN A 99 -4.46 17.52 -3.80
N ILE A 100 -5.25 16.62 -4.39
CA ILE A 100 -4.76 15.52 -5.23
C ILE A 100 -5.03 15.90 -6.68
N SER A 101 -4.01 15.88 -7.53
CA SER A 101 -4.19 16.12 -8.96
C SER A 101 -5.00 15.00 -9.61
N GLU A 102 -5.73 15.30 -10.68
CA GLU A 102 -6.56 14.31 -11.38
C GLU A 102 -5.75 13.12 -11.90
N ILE A 103 -4.50 13.34 -12.31
CA ILE A 103 -3.57 12.27 -12.72
C ILE A 103 -3.33 11.30 -11.55
N ILE A 104 -3.08 11.83 -10.35
CA ILE A 104 -2.86 11.00 -9.16
C ILE A 104 -4.17 10.34 -8.73
N LYS A 105 -5.31 11.04 -8.77
CA LYS A 105 -6.63 10.44 -8.45
C LYS A 105 -6.91 9.23 -9.33
N LYS A 106 -6.68 9.35 -10.65
CA LYS A 106 -6.86 8.24 -11.59
C LYS A 106 -5.99 7.03 -11.23
N ALA A 107 -4.72 7.25 -10.92
CA ALA A 107 -3.81 6.18 -10.50
C ALA A 107 -4.23 5.53 -9.17
N LEU A 108 -4.76 6.31 -8.22
CA LEU A 108 -5.27 5.79 -6.95
C LEU A 108 -6.57 5.00 -7.13
N VAL A 109 -7.49 5.45 -7.98
CA VAL A 109 -8.71 4.71 -8.31
C VAL A 109 -8.35 3.38 -8.96
N GLU A 110 -7.41 3.37 -9.92
CA GLU A 110 -6.93 2.14 -10.54
C GLU A 110 -6.31 1.17 -9.53
N PHE A 111 -5.50 1.68 -8.58
CA PHE A 111 -4.98 0.89 -7.46
C PHE A 111 -6.11 0.25 -6.63
N LEU A 112 -7.11 1.05 -6.26
CA LEU A 112 -8.24 0.61 -5.43
C LEU A 112 -9.10 -0.44 -6.13
N ASP A 113 -9.38 -0.24 -7.41
CA ASP A 113 -10.15 -1.19 -8.21
C ASP A 113 -9.39 -2.51 -8.37
N LEU A 114 -8.08 -2.43 -8.64
CA LEU A 114 -7.23 -3.62 -8.74
C LEU A 114 -7.20 -4.39 -7.42
N LEU A 115 -7.00 -3.71 -6.29
CA LEU A 115 -7.01 -4.36 -4.98
C LEU A 115 -8.37 -4.98 -4.64
N ASN A 116 -9.47 -4.28 -4.94
CA ASN A 116 -10.82 -4.80 -4.75
C ASN A 116 -11.02 -6.12 -5.51
N ASP A 117 -10.54 -6.20 -6.75
CA ASP A 117 -10.57 -7.45 -7.51
C ASP A 117 -9.74 -8.54 -6.84
N PHE A 118 -8.53 -8.23 -6.34
CA PHE A 118 -7.73 -9.20 -5.56
C PHE A 118 -8.45 -9.71 -4.31
N VAL A 119 -9.15 -8.84 -3.58
CA VAL A 119 -9.96 -9.22 -2.41
C VAL A 119 -11.09 -10.16 -2.84
N ASN A 120 -11.81 -9.79 -3.90
CA ASN A 120 -12.93 -10.58 -4.41
C ASN A 120 -12.47 -11.91 -5.04
N THR A 121 -11.21 -12.04 -5.47
CA THR A 121 -10.69 -13.33 -5.95
C THR A 121 -10.62 -14.42 -4.89
N LYS A 122 -10.68 -14.06 -3.62
CA LYS A 122 -10.69 -15.03 -2.53
C LYS A 122 -12.08 -15.62 -2.28
N SER A 123 -13.14 -15.07 -2.88
CA SER A 123 -14.40 -15.80 -3.02
C SER A 123 -14.28 -16.79 -4.18
N ASN A 124 -14.82 -18.00 -4.04
CA ASN A 124 -14.73 -19.10 -5.02
C ASN A 124 -15.44 -18.83 -6.37
N GLU A 125 -15.77 -17.57 -6.68
CA GLU A 125 -16.55 -17.14 -7.86
C GLU A 125 -15.70 -16.47 -8.95
N PHE A 126 -14.37 -16.46 -8.80
CA PHE A 126 -13.48 -15.89 -9.81
C PHE A 126 -13.20 -16.90 -10.93
N ASP A 127 -13.88 -16.73 -12.07
CA ASP A 127 -13.61 -17.49 -13.29
C ASP A 127 -12.23 -17.16 -13.90
N ASP A 128 -11.75 -18.07 -14.76
CA ASP A 128 -10.43 -17.99 -15.41
C ASP A 128 -10.25 -16.72 -16.25
N TYR A 129 -11.35 -16.22 -16.83
CA TYR A 129 -11.34 -15.01 -17.65
C TYR A 129 -11.09 -13.76 -16.79
N LYS A 130 -11.82 -13.61 -15.68
CA LYS A 130 -11.62 -12.53 -14.72
C LYS A 130 -10.23 -12.57 -14.10
N PHE A 131 -9.70 -13.76 -13.81
CA PHE A 131 -8.35 -13.89 -13.30
C PHE A 131 -7.28 -13.50 -14.33
N SER A 132 -7.47 -13.87 -15.60
CA SER A 132 -6.57 -13.49 -16.70
C SER A 132 -6.53 -11.96 -16.88
N ASN A 133 -7.69 -11.31 -16.83
CA ASN A 133 -7.79 -9.85 -16.89
C ASN A 133 -7.14 -9.17 -15.68
N LEU A 134 -7.34 -9.71 -14.47
CA LEU A 134 -6.69 -9.22 -13.26
C LEU A 134 -5.17 -9.29 -13.37
N LYS A 135 -4.64 -10.42 -13.85
CA LYS A 135 -3.22 -10.64 -14.06
C LYS A 135 -2.63 -9.61 -15.03
N ALA A 136 -3.27 -9.43 -16.20
CA ALA A 136 -2.82 -8.46 -17.20
C ALA A 136 -2.76 -7.03 -16.62
N ARG A 137 -3.82 -6.60 -15.92
CA ARG A 137 -3.86 -5.27 -15.28
C ARG A 137 -2.78 -5.09 -14.22
N ALA A 138 -2.54 -6.10 -13.40
CA ALA A 138 -1.50 -6.07 -12.39
C ALA A 138 -0.09 -5.99 -12.99
N GLU A 139 0.16 -6.61 -14.15
CA GLU A 139 1.44 -6.57 -14.85
C GLU A 139 1.71 -5.20 -15.51
N THR A 140 0.67 -4.53 -15.99
CA THR A 140 0.78 -3.22 -16.65
C THR A 140 0.62 -2.03 -15.68
N PHE A 141 0.37 -2.27 -14.39
CA PHE A 141 0.14 -1.19 -13.43
C PHE A 141 1.33 -0.23 -13.34
N ASN A 142 1.06 1.07 -13.44
CA ASN A 142 2.11 2.08 -13.62
C ASN A 142 2.94 2.37 -12.37
N ASP A 143 2.38 2.22 -11.16
CA ASP A 143 3.15 2.40 -9.92
C ASP A 143 4.04 1.18 -9.69
N LEU A 144 5.36 1.37 -9.83
CA LEU A 144 6.34 0.31 -9.74
C LEU A 144 6.34 -0.41 -8.37
N LEU A 145 6.06 0.32 -7.28
CA LEU A 145 6.07 -0.24 -5.93
C LEU A 145 4.87 -1.16 -5.74
N ASP A 146 3.68 -0.68 -6.09
CA ASP A 146 2.45 -1.46 -5.97
C ASP A 146 2.41 -2.62 -6.96
N ARG A 147 2.84 -2.40 -8.21
CA ARG A 147 2.95 -3.46 -9.22
C ARG A 147 3.74 -4.64 -8.68
N SER A 148 4.89 -4.37 -8.07
CA SER A 148 5.73 -5.43 -7.51
C SER A 148 5.02 -6.22 -6.40
N TRP A 149 4.17 -5.56 -5.61
CA TRP A 149 3.35 -6.23 -4.60
C TRP A 149 2.22 -7.05 -5.23
N PHE A 150 1.48 -6.52 -6.20
CA PHE A 150 0.44 -7.28 -6.91
C PHE A 150 0.99 -8.52 -7.61
N GLN A 151 2.17 -8.41 -8.24
CA GLN A 151 2.88 -9.55 -8.82
C GLN A 151 3.26 -10.61 -7.77
N LYS A 152 3.67 -10.20 -6.56
CA LYS A 152 3.89 -11.14 -5.45
C LYS A 152 2.59 -11.87 -5.09
N GLN A 153 1.44 -11.18 -5.05
CA GLN A 153 0.15 -11.80 -4.73
C GLN A 153 -0.31 -12.80 -5.79
N LEU A 154 -0.13 -12.50 -7.09
CA LEU A 154 -0.44 -13.43 -8.17
C LEU A 154 0.32 -14.75 -8.05
N LYS A 155 1.60 -14.69 -7.68
CA LYS A 155 2.44 -15.88 -7.47
C LYS A 155 1.96 -16.74 -6.31
N LYS A 156 1.45 -16.15 -5.23
CA LYS A 156 0.88 -16.90 -4.08
C LYS A 156 -0.39 -17.68 -4.43
N ARG A 157 -1.05 -17.35 -5.56
CA ARG A 157 -2.30 -17.99 -6.00
C ARG A 157 -2.10 -18.96 -7.17
N SER A 158 -0.90 -19.01 -7.78
CA SER A 158 -0.61 -20.04 -8.78
C SER A 158 -0.48 -21.41 -8.08
N PRO A 159 -1.11 -22.47 -8.62
CA PRO A 159 -1.10 -23.81 -8.02
C PRO A 159 0.31 -24.38 -7.87
#